data_AF-A0A1Q7D9J7-F1
#
_entry.id   AF-A0A1Q7D9J7-F1
#
_cell.length_a   1.000
_cell.length_b   1.000
_cell.length_c   1.000
_cell.angle_alpha   90.00
_cell.angle_beta   90.00
_cell.angle_gamma   90.00
#
_symmetry.space_group_name_H-M   'P 1'
#
loop_
_entity.id
_entity.type
_entity.pdbx_description
1 polymer ?
#
loop_
_entity_poly.entity_id
_entity_poly.type
_entity_poly.pdbx_seq_one_letter_code
_entity_poly.pdbx_strand_id
1 'polypeptide(L)'
;MTLPRRIVGLGGGGFSRFGRSSRLDDYVLSLTQKDHPRVLFLGTAGGDADSHIVLFYEAFSGRARPAHLKLFGAPSRMEWRPLIRDQDVIYVGGGNTANMLAIWRVHGMDQALREAHYDGEERRRPVYRQLVSEGLPAGYAVEDSVGIVFQDTGFVEAVTEVEGRRAYRVEIVDGQVSETVVPTRSLVSPPAPASPAAPAPPQAKSPPVPR
;
A
#
# COMPACT_ATOMS: atom_id res chain seq x y z
N MET A 1 20.92 -1.42 -9.95
CA MET A 1 20.27 -2.01 -8.77
C MET A 1 18.77 -1.78 -8.91
N THR A 2 17.94 -2.81 -8.79
CA THR A 2 16.48 -2.67 -8.82
C THR A 2 16.00 -2.08 -7.48
N LEU A 3 15.14 -1.06 -7.51
CA LEU A 3 14.52 -0.52 -6.30
C LEU A 3 13.63 -1.60 -5.66
N PRO A 4 13.61 -1.69 -4.32
CA PRO A 4 12.76 -2.67 -3.64
C PRO A 4 11.29 -2.30 -3.84
N ARG A 5 10.43 -3.31 -4.01
CA ARG A 5 9.00 -3.06 -4.19
C ARG A 5 8.34 -2.79 -2.84
N ARG A 6 7.50 -1.76 -2.82
CA ARG A 6 6.82 -1.29 -1.62
C ARG A 6 5.30 -1.41 -1.79
N ILE A 7 4.61 -1.69 -0.69
CA ILE A 7 3.17 -1.55 -0.56
C ILE A 7 2.92 -0.46 0.47
N VAL A 8 2.11 0.53 0.10
CA VAL A 8 1.65 1.56 1.02
C VAL A 8 0.16 1.37 1.23
N GLY A 9 -0.23 0.99 2.44
CA GLY A 9 -1.63 0.95 2.85
C GLY A 9 -2.05 2.29 3.40
N LEU A 10 -3.10 2.90 2.86
CA LEU A 10 -3.62 4.19 3.32
C LEU A 10 -4.95 3.96 4.04
N GLY A 11 -5.10 4.51 5.26
CA GLY A 11 -6.38 4.49 5.98
C GLY A 11 -7.45 5.43 5.41
N GLY A 12 -7.17 6.06 4.27
CA GLY A 12 -7.91 7.21 3.72
C GLY A 12 -6.99 8.42 3.60
N GLY A 13 -7.44 9.47 2.91
CA GLY A 13 -6.62 10.66 2.62
C GLY A 13 -6.17 10.71 1.16
N GLY A 14 -4.93 11.14 0.92
CA GLY A 14 -4.39 11.33 -0.43
C GLY A 14 -5.12 12.43 -1.20
N PHE A 15 -5.01 12.39 -2.52
CA PHE A 15 -5.67 13.34 -3.42
C PHE A 15 -7.19 13.38 -3.25
N SER A 16 -7.79 12.27 -2.80
CA SER A 16 -9.23 12.16 -2.61
C SER A 16 -9.75 13.04 -1.47
N ARG A 17 -8.87 13.46 -0.54
CA ARG A 17 -9.21 14.35 0.58
C ARG A 17 -8.54 15.71 0.49
N PHE A 18 -7.27 15.75 0.07
CA PHE A 18 -6.44 16.96 0.11
C PHE A 18 -6.06 17.51 -1.27
N GLY A 19 -6.53 16.85 -2.36
CA GLY A 19 -6.22 17.25 -3.72
C GLY A 19 -4.71 17.35 -3.97
N ARG A 20 -4.27 18.42 -4.63
CA ARG A 20 -2.85 18.70 -4.96
C ARG A 20 -1.94 18.84 -3.75
N SER A 21 -2.49 19.10 -2.57
CA SER A 21 -1.74 19.40 -1.35
C SER A 21 -1.39 18.16 -0.53
N SER A 22 -1.71 16.95 -1.01
CA SER A 22 -1.53 15.75 -0.21
C SER A 22 -0.06 15.37 -0.01
N ARG A 23 0.37 15.39 1.26
CA ARG A 23 1.71 14.94 1.68
C ARG A 23 1.88 13.43 1.60
N LEU A 24 0.78 12.67 1.73
CA LEU A 24 0.82 11.22 1.47
C LEU A 24 1.15 10.93 0.01
N ASP A 25 0.57 11.69 -0.93
CA ASP A 25 0.88 11.54 -2.35
C ASP A 25 2.33 11.96 -2.65
N ASP A 26 2.80 13.09 -2.08
CA ASP A 26 4.21 13.49 -2.17
C ASP A 26 5.14 12.37 -1.70
N TYR A 27 4.81 11.77 -0.56
CA TYR A 27 5.58 10.67 0.02
C TYR A 27 5.59 9.44 -0.90
N VAL A 28 4.43 9.01 -1.41
CA VAL A 28 4.34 7.88 -2.35
C VAL A 28 5.19 8.12 -3.60
N LEU A 29 5.11 9.32 -4.19
CA LEU A 29 5.93 9.66 -5.36
C LEU A 29 7.43 9.65 -5.03
N SER A 30 7.81 10.16 -3.85
CA SER A 30 9.22 10.16 -3.41
C SER A 30 9.80 8.75 -3.30
N LEU A 31 8.99 7.74 -2.95
CA LEU A 31 9.45 6.35 -2.85
C LEU A 31 9.90 5.80 -4.21
N THR A 32 9.43 6.37 -5.32
CA THR A 32 9.82 5.95 -6.68
C THR A 32 11.22 6.38 -7.06
N GLN A 33 11.77 7.42 -6.39
CA GLN A 33 13.05 8.06 -6.73
C GLN A 33 13.12 8.53 -8.19
N LYS A 34 11.96 8.86 -8.79
CA LYS A 34 11.83 9.39 -10.14
C LYS A 34 11.22 10.78 -10.09
N ASP A 35 11.64 11.64 -11.01
CA ASP A 35 11.11 13.00 -11.13
C ASP A 35 9.67 13.00 -11.67
N HIS A 36 9.38 12.15 -12.66
CA HIS A 36 8.05 12.01 -13.27
C HIS A 36 7.65 10.53 -13.39
N PRO A 37 7.31 9.86 -12.28
CA PRO A 37 6.93 8.45 -12.29
C PRO A 37 5.61 8.22 -13.04
N ARG A 38 5.44 7.03 -13.60
CA ARG A 38 4.18 6.57 -14.19
C ARG A 38 3.24 6.09 -13.10
N VAL A 39 2.08 6.73 -12.99
CA VAL A 39 1.10 6.46 -11.93
C VAL A 39 -0.22 6.03 -12.58
N LEU A 40 -0.62 4.78 -12.35
CA LEU A 40 -1.90 4.26 -12.80
C LEU A 40 -2.92 4.29 -11.67
N PHE A 41 -4.04 4.96 -11.92
CA PHE A 41 -5.18 4.96 -11.01
C PHE A 41 -6.19 3.86 -11.36
N LEU A 42 -6.57 3.08 -10.35
CA LEU A 42 -7.65 2.08 -10.39
C LEU A 42 -8.80 2.57 -9.50
N GLY A 43 -9.83 3.15 -10.12
CA GLY A 43 -10.99 3.75 -9.43
C GLY A 43 -12.15 2.80 -9.16
N THR A 44 -11.95 1.49 -9.32
CA THR A 44 -13.04 0.51 -9.41
C THR A 44 -13.89 0.43 -8.14
N ALA A 45 -13.30 0.67 -6.95
CA ALA A 45 -14.04 0.71 -5.69
C ALA A 45 -15.06 1.86 -5.62
N GLY A 46 -14.79 2.97 -6.32
CA GLY A 46 -15.71 4.10 -6.50
C GLY A 46 -16.59 3.98 -7.76
N GLY A 47 -16.60 2.83 -8.43
CA GLY A 47 -17.37 2.63 -9.66
C GLY A 47 -16.76 3.29 -10.90
N ASP A 48 -15.46 3.58 -10.89
CA ASP A 48 -14.76 4.35 -11.93
C ASP A 48 -15.47 5.69 -12.26
N ALA A 49 -15.92 6.39 -11.22
CA ALA A 49 -16.58 7.67 -11.35
C ALA A 49 -15.68 8.72 -12.02
N ASP A 50 -16.19 9.38 -13.05
CA ASP A 50 -15.42 10.37 -13.82
C ASP A 50 -14.94 11.53 -12.95
N SER A 51 -15.74 11.96 -11.97
CA SER A 51 -15.35 12.99 -11.00
C SER A 51 -14.09 12.60 -10.21
N HIS A 52 -13.96 11.33 -9.83
CA HIS A 52 -12.79 10.85 -9.09
C HIS A 52 -11.56 10.72 -9.97
N ILE A 53 -11.76 10.32 -11.23
CA ILE A 53 -10.71 10.30 -12.25
C ILE A 53 -10.21 11.73 -12.49
N VAL A 54 -11.11 12.72 -12.66
CA VAL A 54 -10.73 14.13 -12.83
C VAL A 54 -9.91 14.63 -11.64
N LEU A 55 -10.34 14.37 -10.40
CA LEU A 55 -9.58 14.72 -9.19
C LEU A 55 -8.18 14.10 -9.18
N PHE A 56 -8.04 12.85 -9.63
CA PHE A 56 -6.74 12.20 -9.78
C PHE A 56 -5.86 12.93 -10.80
N TYR A 57 -6.38 13.25 -11.99
CA TYR A 57 -5.60 14.02 -12.97
C TYR A 57 -5.25 15.42 -12.46
N GLU A 58 -6.16 16.10 -11.77
CA GLU A 58 -5.88 17.40 -11.16
C GLU A 58 -4.71 17.31 -10.17
N ALA A 59 -4.69 16.28 -9.32
CA ALA A 59 -3.65 16.11 -8.31
C ALA A 59 -2.28 15.71 -8.88
N PHE A 60 -2.23 14.86 -9.90
CA PHE A 60 -0.99 14.27 -10.41
C PHE A 60 -0.44 14.92 -11.68
N SER A 61 -1.26 15.66 -12.44
CA SER A 61 -0.79 16.36 -13.64
C SER A 61 0.24 17.43 -13.27
N GLY A 62 1.45 17.32 -13.84
CA GLY A 62 2.59 18.19 -13.53
C GLY A 62 3.53 17.65 -12.45
N ARG A 63 3.20 16.51 -11.84
CA ARG A 63 4.02 15.85 -10.82
C ARG A 63 4.38 14.39 -11.18
N ALA A 64 3.66 13.84 -12.15
CA ALA A 64 3.77 12.45 -12.59
C ALA A 64 3.28 12.32 -14.04
N ARG A 65 3.35 11.10 -14.58
CA ARG A 65 2.66 10.69 -15.81
C ARG A 65 1.40 9.90 -15.42
N PRO A 66 0.26 10.56 -15.22
CA PRO A 66 -0.97 9.89 -14.78
C PRO A 66 -1.59 9.08 -15.93
N ALA A 67 -2.05 7.87 -15.58
CA ALA A 67 -2.92 7.04 -16.39
C ALA A 67 -4.07 6.55 -15.51
N HIS A 68 -5.21 6.18 -16.12
CA HIS A 68 -6.31 5.55 -15.39
C HIS A 68 -6.82 4.35 -16.18
N LEU A 69 -7.45 3.39 -15.49
CA LEU A 69 -8.12 2.26 -16.12
C LEU A 69 -9.54 2.14 -15.56
N LYS A 70 -10.53 2.06 -16.46
CA LYS A 70 -11.93 1.79 -16.12
C LYS A 70 -12.28 0.33 -16.42
N LEU A 71 -12.98 -0.31 -15.50
CA LEU A 71 -13.68 -1.60 -15.67
C LEU A 71 -15.20 -1.41 -15.82
N PHE A 72 -15.73 -0.27 -15.39
CA PHE A 72 -17.12 0.14 -15.67
C PHE A 72 -17.22 0.92 -16.99
N GLY A 73 -18.25 0.62 -17.79
CA GLY A 73 -18.51 1.24 -19.09
C GLY A 73 -18.29 0.28 -20.26
N ALA A 74 -18.19 0.78 -21.49
CA ALA A 74 -17.89 -0.04 -22.66
C ALA A 74 -16.42 -0.49 -22.60
N PRO A 75 -16.12 -1.76 -22.28
CA PRO A 75 -14.75 -2.18 -22.10
C PRO A 75 -14.05 -2.12 -23.45
N SER A 76 -13.04 -1.26 -23.56
CA SER A 76 -12.04 -1.44 -24.63
C SER A 76 -11.41 -2.82 -24.44
N ARG A 77 -11.23 -3.59 -25.52
CA ARG A 77 -10.52 -4.88 -25.50
C ARG A 77 -9.02 -4.72 -25.22
N MET A 78 -8.64 -3.83 -24.31
CA MET A 78 -7.26 -3.65 -23.90
C MET A 78 -6.84 -4.80 -23.01
N GLU A 79 -5.77 -5.49 -23.39
CA GLU A 79 -4.96 -6.26 -22.45
C GLU A 79 -4.35 -5.24 -21.46
N TRP A 80 -4.87 -5.15 -20.23
CA TRP A 80 -4.33 -4.23 -19.20
C TRP A 80 -3.08 -4.77 -18.50
N ARG A 81 -2.71 -6.04 -18.72
CA ARG A 81 -1.52 -6.68 -18.13
C ARG A 81 -0.22 -5.93 -18.48
N PRO A 82 0.07 -5.57 -19.74
CA PRO A 82 1.24 -4.75 -20.08
C PRO A 82 1.19 -3.36 -19.44
N LEU A 83 0.01 -2.72 -19.42
CA LEU A 83 -0.17 -1.41 -18.80
C LEU A 83 0.21 -1.45 -17.31
N ILE A 84 -0.32 -2.43 -16.56
CA ILE A 84 -0.05 -2.63 -15.13
C ILE A 84 1.45 -2.84 -14.86
N ARG A 85 2.10 -3.68 -15.67
CA ARG A 85 3.53 -3.99 -15.51
C ARG A 85 4.43 -2.78 -15.75
N ASP A 86 3.99 -1.85 -16.58
CA ASP A 86 4.78 -0.66 -16.94
C ASP A 86 4.66 0.47 -15.92
N GLN A 87 3.89 0.33 -14.84
CA GLN A 87 3.69 1.44 -13.88
C GLN A 87 4.76 1.47 -12.80
N ASP A 88 5.11 2.69 -12.37
CA ASP A 88 5.96 2.90 -11.21
C ASP A 88 5.14 2.89 -9.91
N VAL A 89 3.88 3.34 -10.00
CA VAL A 89 2.89 3.31 -8.92
C VAL A 89 1.56 2.83 -9.48
N ILE A 90 0.94 1.88 -8.79
CA ILE A 90 -0.47 1.51 -8.99
C ILE A 90 -1.24 2.05 -7.78
N TYR A 91 -2.01 3.11 -8.01
CA TYR A 91 -2.83 3.75 -6.99
C TYR A 91 -4.24 3.15 -7.03
N VAL A 92 -4.64 2.46 -5.95
CA VAL A 92 -5.98 1.87 -5.83
C VAL A 92 -6.86 2.82 -5.02
N GLY A 93 -7.93 3.33 -5.63
CA GLY A 93 -8.87 4.21 -4.96
C GLY A 93 -9.71 3.49 -3.90
N GLY A 94 -10.18 4.25 -2.90
CA GLY A 94 -11.14 3.78 -1.91
C GLY A 94 -12.58 3.69 -2.44
N GLY A 95 -13.48 3.12 -1.65
CA GLY A 95 -14.89 2.93 -1.97
C GLY A 95 -15.38 1.58 -1.46
N ASN A 96 -16.20 0.89 -2.25
CA ASN A 96 -16.66 -0.45 -1.91
C ASN A 96 -15.64 -1.53 -2.33
N THR A 97 -14.76 -1.91 -1.40
CA THR A 97 -13.72 -2.93 -1.61
C THR A 97 -14.30 -4.30 -1.99
N ALA A 98 -15.45 -4.69 -1.43
CA ALA A 98 -16.07 -5.98 -1.75
C ALA A 98 -16.51 -6.04 -3.23
N ASN A 99 -17.17 -4.98 -3.71
CA ASN A 99 -17.58 -4.87 -5.10
C ASN A 99 -16.37 -4.81 -6.04
N MET A 100 -15.35 -4.03 -5.68
CA MET A 100 -14.09 -3.97 -6.43
C MET A 100 -13.47 -5.36 -6.59
N LEU A 101 -13.31 -6.11 -5.50
CA LEU A 101 -12.71 -7.44 -5.53
C LEU A 101 -13.55 -8.43 -6.34
N ALA A 102 -14.88 -8.34 -6.27
CA ALA A 102 -15.76 -9.17 -7.09
C ALA A 102 -15.53 -8.90 -8.59
N ILE A 103 -15.52 -7.63 -8.99
CA ILE A 103 -15.28 -7.21 -10.38
C ILE A 103 -13.88 -7.62 -10.84
N TRP A 104 -12.86 -7.37 -10.01
CA TRP A 104 -11.48 -7.74 -10.34
C TRP A 104 -11.31 -9.23 -10.60
N ARG A 105 -11.96 -10.09 -9.80
CA ARG A 105 -11.94 -11.54 -10.02
C ARG A 105 -12.59 -11.92 -11.34
N VAL A 106 -13.73 -11.31 -11.70
CA VAL A 106 -14.43 -11.55 -12.97
C VAL A 106 -13.55 -11.18 -14.16
N HIS A 107 -12.78 -10.09 -14.07
CA HIS A 107 -11.91 -9.61 -15.15
C HIS A 107 -10.46 -10.15 -15.05
N GLY A 108 -10.09 -10.93 -14.04
CA GLY A 108 -8.72 -11.39 -13.82
C GLY A 108 -7.72 -10.28 -13.48
N MET A 109 -8.19 -9.12 -13.03
CA MET A 109 -7.36 -7.98 -12.59
C MET A 109 -6.54 -8.35 -11.35
N ASP A 110 -7.14 -9.09 -10.41
CA ASP A 110 -6.47 -9.55 -9.19
C ASP A 110 -5.26 -10.43 -9.52
N GLN A 111 -5.36 -11.28 -10.54
CA GLN A 111 -4.27 -12.12 -11.03
C GLN A 111 -3.17 -11.27 -11.66
N ALA A 112 -3.53 -10.30 -12.51
CA ALA A 112 -2.56 -9.41 -13.16
C ALA A 112 -1.76 -8.58 -12.13
N LEU A 113 -2.43 -8.03 -11.11
CA LEU A 113 -1.78 -7.29 -10.02
C LEU A 113 -0.89 -8.20 -9.17
N ARG A 114 -1.37 -9.43 -8.87
CA ARG A 114 -0.60 -10.43 -8.11
C ARG A 114 0.66 -10.85 -8.86
N GLU A 115 0.59 -11.09 -10.16
CA GLU A 115 1.76 -11.42 -10.99
C GLU A 115 2.78 -10.28 -10.98
N ALA A 116 2.31 -9.04 -11.24
CA ALA A 116 3.17 -7.86 -11.19
C ALA A 116 3.86 -7.70 -9.82
N HIS A 117 3.23 -8.16 -8.74
CA HIS A 117 3.81 -8.17 -7.41
C HIS A 117 4.73 -9.39 -7.12
N TYR A 118 4.37 -10.59 -7.58
CA TYR A 118 5.10 -11.84 -7.34
C TYR A 118 6.46 -11.88 -8.02
N ASP A 119 6.59 -11.30 -9.22
CA ASP A 119 7.78 -11.44 -10.07
C ASP A 119 9.03 -10.66 -9.59
N GLY A 120 9.13 -10.32 -8.30
CA GLY A 120 10.19 -9.44 -7.80
C GLY A 120 10.66 -9.73 -6.39
N GLU A 121 10.18 -10.81 -5.78
CA GLU A 121 10.80 -11.42 -4.59
C GLU A 121 10.37 -12.89 -4.53
N GLU A 122 11.34 -13.81 -4.58
CA GLU A 122 11.09 -15.26 -4.69
C GLU A 122 10.21 -15.78 -3.55
N ARG A 123 10.38 -15.23 -2.33
CA ARG A 123 9.62 -15.65 -1.14
C ARG A 123 8.18 -15.15 -1.09
N ARG A 124 7.78 -14.13 -1.87
CA ARG A 124 6.42 -13.56 -1.79
C ARG A 124 5.33 -14.57 -2.08
N ARG A 125 5.50 -15.34 -3.15
CA ARG A 125 4.52 -16.32 -3.62
C ARG A 125 4.27 -17.45 -2.61
N PRO A 126 5.30 -18.14 -2.06
CA PRO A 126 5.07 -19.17 -1.06
C PRO A 126 4.50 -18.59 0.25
N VAL A 127 4.99 -17.44 0.73
CA VAL A 127 4.46 -16.80 1.96
C VAL A 127 3.00 -16.42 1.80
N TYR A 128 2.62 -15.74 0.72
CA TYR A 128 1.23 -15.35 0.50
C TYR A 128 0.30 -16.57 0.46
N ARG A 129 0.71 -17.66 -0.21
CA ARG A 129 -0.10 -18.88 -0.26
C ARG A 129 -0.30 -19.52 1.11
N GLN A 130 0.74 -19.56 1.93
CA GLN A 130 0.66 -20.03 3.30
C GLN A 130 -0.35 -19.20 4.11
N LEU A 131 -0.23 -17.86 4.06
CA LEU A 131 -1.16 -16.97 4.74
C LEU A 131 -2.61 -17.17 4.28
N VAL A 132 -2.84 -17.37 2.97
CA VAL A 132 -4.20 -17.66 2.49
C VAL A 132 -4.73 -18.99 3.02
N SER A 133 -3.88 -20.03 3.13
CA SER A 133 -4.31 -21.34 3.65
C SER A 133 -4.54 -21.38 5.16
N GLU A 134 -3.78 -20.58 5.91
CA GLU A 134 -3.84 -20.55 7.38
C GLU A 134 -4.80 -19.50 7.93
N GLY A 135 -5.33 -18.62 7.06
CA GLY A 135 -6.13 -17.46 7.43
C GLY A 135 -5.29 -16.21 7.65
N LEU A 136 -5.94 -15.06 7.81
CA LEU A 136 -5.24 -13.79 8.00
C LEU A 136 -4.52 -13.77 9.35
N PRO A 137 -3.19 -13.63 9.38
CA PRO A 137 -2.45 -13.51 10.63
C PRO A 137 -2.69 -12.12 11.26
N ALA A 138 -2.04 -11.89 12.41
CA ALA A 138 -1.83 -10.56 12.95
C ALA A 138 -1.46 -9.55 11.86
N GLY A 139 -2.04 -8.35 11.93
CA GLY A 139 -1.98 -7.36 10.87
C GLY A 139 -1.87 -5.94 11.41
N TYR A 140 -2.12 -4.98 10.53
CA TYR A 140 -2.06 -3.57 10.89
C TYR A 140 -3.37 -2.87 10.53
N ALA A 141 -3.80 -1.98 11.42
CA ALA A 141 -4.87 -1.02 11.19
C ALA A 141 -4.27 0.39 11.13
N VAL A 142 -4.87 1.25 10.32
CA VAL A 142 -4.42 2.64 10.13
C VAL A 142 -5.63 3.55 10.15
N GLU A 143 -5.50 4.69 10.82
CA GLU A 143 -6.53 5.74 10.79
C GLU A 143 -6.51 6.50 9.46
N ASP A 144 -7.58 7.27 9.20
CA ASP A 144 -7.61 8.27 8.14
C ASP A 144 -6.34 9.13 8.12
N SER A 145 -5.80 9.36 6.92
CA SER A 145 -4.59 10.16 6.68
C SER A 145 -3.30 9.55 7.25
N VAL A 146 -3.32 8.27 7.61
CA VAL A 146 -2.14 7.47 7.96
C VAL A 146 -1.81 6.50 6.83
N GLY A 147 -0.54 6.49 6.44
CA GLY A 147 0.04 5.50 5.54
C GLY A 147 0.91 4.51 6.30
N ILE A 148 0.76 3.22 6.04
CA ILE A 148 1.67 2.17 6.52
C ILE A 148 2.47 1.61 5.35
N VAL A 149 3.78 1.50 5.53
CA VAL A 149 4.70 1.10 4.47
C VAL A 149 5.30 -0.26 4.75
N PHE A 150 5.18 -1.13 3.76
CA PHE A 150 5.86 -2.40 3.69
C PHE A 150 6.86 -2.36 2.55
N GLN A 151 8.04 -2.92 2.79
CA GLN A 151 9.01 -3.23 1.76
C GLN A 151 9.17 -4.74 1.75
N ASP A 152 8.93 -5.36 0.60
CA ASP A 152 8.87 -6.80 0.48
C ASP A 152 7.82 -7.41 1.41
N THR A 153 8.23 -8.17 2.42
CA THR A 153 7.33 -8.72 3.45
C THR A 153 7.49 -8.03 4.81
N GLY A 154 8.36 -7.02 4.91
CA GLY A 154 8.72 -6.35 6.15
C GLY A 154 8.00 -5.01 6.32
N PHE A 155 7.52 -4.74 7.53
CA PHE A 155 7.09 -3.41 7.94
C PHE A 155 8.31 -2.46 7.96
N VAL A 156 8.12 -1.25 7.44
CA VAL A 156 9.16 -0.20 7.39
C VAL A 156 8.81 0.94 8.34
N GLU A 157 7.70 1.60 8.12
CA GLU A 157 7.26 2.74 8.93
C GLU A 157 5.75 3.00 8.78
N ALA A 158 5.20 3.78 9.70
CA ALA A 158 3.92 4.44 9.54
C ALA A 158 4.13 5.95 9.46
N VAL A 159 3.45 6.61 8.53
CA VAL A 159 3.54 8.05 8.27
C VAL A 159 2.16 8.69 8.36
N THR A 160 2.10 9.96 8.74
CA THR A 160 0.82 10.67 8.81
C THR A 160 0.92 12.06 8.20
N GLU A 161 -0.13 12.43 7.46
CA GLU A 161 -0.33 13.80 6.96
C GLU A 161 -1.03 14.69 8.01
N VAL A 162 -1.61 14.10 9.05
CA VAL A 162 -2.28 14.82 10.15
C VAL A 162 -1.66 14.41 11.50
N GLU A 163 -1.14 15.37 12.25
CA GLU A 163 -0.53 15.09 13.56
C GLU A 163 -1.50 14.39 14.53
N GLY A 164 -0.95 13.49 15.34
CA GLY A 164 -1.69 12.74 16.36
C GLY A 164 -2.46 11.51 15.84
N ARG A 165 -2.53 11.29 14.53
CA ARG A 165 -3.13 10.08 13.94
C ARG A 165 -2.23 8.87 14.05
N ARG A 166 -2.83 7.69 14.21
CA ARG A 166 -2.13 6.48 14.64
C ARG A 166 -2.29 5.32 13.68
N ALA A 167 -1.31 4.43 13.72
CA ALA A 167 -1.41 3.07 13.23
C ALA A 167 -1.44 2.12 14.44
N TYR A 168 -1.93 0.90 14.24
CA TYR A 168 -2.04 -0.12 15.27
C TYR A 168 -1.55 -1.45 14.71
N ARG A 169 -0.82 -2.20 15.51
CA ARG A 169 -0.56 -3.62 15.30
C ARG A 169 -1.70 -4.37 15.98
N VAL A 170 -2.44 -5.16 15.21
CA VAL A 170 -3.63 -5.89 15.65
C VAL A 170 -3.31 -7.38 15.67
N GLU A 171 -3.42 -8.00 16.84
CA GLU A 171 -3.03 -9.39 17.07
C GLU A 171 -4.07 -10.12 17.91
N ILE A 172 -4.04 -11.45 17.91
CA ILE A 172 -4.79 -12.26 18.87
C ILE A 172 -3.85 -12.65 20.00
N VAL A 173 -4.16 -12.21 21.23
CA VAL A 173 -3.44 -12.55 22.46
C VAL A 173 -4.45 -13.19 23.40
N ASP A 174 -4.16 -14.41 23.87
CA ASP A 174 -5.05 -15.19 24.75
C ASP A 174 -6.49 -15.32 24.22
N GLY A 175 -6.64 -15.45 22.90
CA GLY A 175 -7.94 -15.58 22.24
C GLY A 175 -8.73 -14.27 22.10
N GLN A 176 -8.16 -13.14 22.49
CA GLN A 176 -8.76 -11.81 22.38
C GLN A 176 -8.00 -10.92 21.40
N VAL A 177 -8.72 -10.01 20.75
CA VAL A 177 -8.09 -8.99 19.90
C VAL A 177 -7.36 -7.99 20.79
N SER A 178 -6.07 -7.79 20.52
CA SER A 178 -5.21 -6.81 21.16
C SER A 178 -4.68 -5.83 20.12
N GLU A 179 -4.67 -4.54 20.47
CA GLU A 179 -4.15 -3.47 19.62
C GLU A 179 -2.99 -2.76 20.31
N THR A 180 -1.83 -2.72 19.65
CA THR A 180 -0.66 -1.98 20.11
C THR A 180 -0.41 -0.81 19.19
N VAL A 181 -0.30 0.41 19.76
CA VAL A 181 -0.04 1.62 18.98
C VAL A 181 1.31 1.51 18.26
N VAL A 182 1.30 1.77 16.95
CA VAL A 182 2.48 1.93 16.12
C VAL A 182 2.73 3.44 15.93
N PRO A 183 3.88 3.97 16.37
CA PRO A 183 4.20 5.39 16.20
C PRO A 183 4.18 5.81 14.73
N THR A 184 3.67 7.01 14.48
CA THR A 184 3.62 7.61 13.14
C THR A 184 4.63 8.74 13.03
N ARG A 185 5.33 8.81 11.90
CA ARG A 185 6.18 9.96 11.54
C ARG A 185 5.33 11.01 10.82
N SER A 186 5.35 12.24 11.32
CA SER A 186 4.67 13.37 10.66
C SER A 186 5.34 13.68 9.31
N LEU A 187 4.51 13.90 8.28
CA LEU A 187 4.92 14.43 6.98
C LEU A 187 4.78 15.96 6.88
N VAL A 188 4.19 16.58 7.91
CA VAL A 188 3.97 18.05 7.98
C VAL A 188 5.26 18.77 8.38
N SER A 189 6.12 18.12 9.16
CA SER A 189 7.44 18.59 9.57
C SER A 189 8.55 17.84 8.81
N PRO A 190 9.76 18.42 8.62
CA PRO A 190 10.89 17.70 8.05
C PRO A 190 11.16 16.42 8.87
N PRO A 191 11.67 15.33 8.24
CA PRO A 191 11.86 14.07 8.93
C PRO A 191 12.70 14.27 10.18
N ALA A 192 12.21 13.81 11.34
CA ALA A 192 13.01 13.74 12.55
C ALA A 192 14.29 12.95 12.24
N PRO A 193 15.46 13.35 12.79
CA PRO A 193 16.69 12.58 12.62
C PRO A 193 16.42 11.13 13.03
N ALA A 194 16.93 10.18 12.23
CA ALA A 194 16.70 8.76 12.44
C ALA A 194 16.96 8.39 13.91
N SER A 195 15.92 7.93 14.60
CA SER A 195 16.06 7.39 15.95
C SER A 195 16.98 6.17 15.86
N PRO A 196 17.98 6.02 16.75
CA PRO A 196 18.84 4.85 16.73
C PRO A 196 17.96 3.60 16.81
N ALA A 197 18.27 2.62 15.97
CA ALA A 197 17.53 1.37 15.88
C ALA A 197 17.20 0.84 17.29
N ALA A 198 15.93 0.49 17.52
CA ALA A 198 15.53 -0.15 18.76
C ALA A 198 16.47 -1.35 19.02
N PRO A 199 16.93 -1.54 20.26
CA PRO A 199 17.83 -2.64 20.58
C PRO A 199 17.17 -3.95 20.13
N ALA A 200 17.96 -4.79 19.45
CA ALA A 200 17.50 -6.10 19.02
C ALA A 200 16.85 -6.83 20.21
N PRO A 201 15.73 -7.55 20.00
CA PRO A 201 15.13 -8.35 21.05
C PRO A 201 16.18 -9.29 21.67
N PRO A 202 16.17 -9.50 23.00
CA PRO A 202 17.18 -10.29 23.67
C PRO A 202 17.24 -11.69 23.04
N GLN A 203 18.45 -12.10 22.64
CA GLN A 203 18.68 -13.43 22.09
C GLN A 203 18.26 -14.46 23.14
N ALA A 204 17.34 -15.35 22.76
CA ALA A 204 16.97 -16.48 23.58
C ALA A 204 18.22 -17.33 23.86
N LYS A 205 18.55 -17.52 25.14
CA LYS A 205 19.66 -18.39 25.56
C LYS A 205 19.39 -19.79 24.99
N SER A 206 20.37 -20.34 24.28
CA SER A 206 20.32 -21.72 23.81
C SER A 206 20.10 -22.67 25.00
N PRO A 207 19.20 -23.67 24.89
CA PRO A 207 19.03 -24.66 25.94
C PRO A 207 20.34 -25.45 26.13
N PRO A 208 20.67 -25.85 27.37
CA PRO A 208 21.89 -26.61 27.64
C PRO A 208 21.84 -27.98 26.94
N VAL A 209 22.94 -28.33 26.30
CA VAL A 209 23.15 -29.63 25.68
C VAL A 209 23.25 -30.68 26.81
N PRO A 210 22.43 -31.76 26.79
CA PRO A 210 22.54 -32.83 27.78
C PRO A 210 23.86 -33.61 27.59
N ARG A 211 24.47 -33.97 28.73
CA ARG A 211 25.71 -34.77 28.81
C ARG A 211 25.48 -36.22 28.43
#